data_AF-A0A1W6BD02-F1
#
_entry.id   AF-A0A1W6BD02-F1
#
_cell.length_a   1.000
_cell.length_b   1.000
_cell.length_c   1.000
_cell.angle_alpha   90.00
_cell.angle_beta   90.00
_cell.angle_gamma   90.00
#
_symmetry.space_group_name_H-M   'P 1'
#
loop_
_entity.id
_entity.type
_entity.pdbx_description
1 polymer ?
#
loop_
_entity_poly.entity_id
_entity_poly.type
_entity_poly.pdbx_seq_one_letter_code
_entity_poly.pdbx_strand_id
1 'polypeptide(L)' 'MIFDFEPGDKVFNPANKDWGIGQVQSIIKGKVTVNFQNAGKKVINSDNVELKKINDSK' A
#
# COMPACT_ATOMS: atom_id res chain seq x y z
N MET A 1 -4.33 -2.33 14.39
CA MET A 1 -5.04 -3.00 13.29
C MET A 1 -3.99 -3.60 12.39
N ILE A 2 -3.91 -4.92 12.32
CA ILE A 2 -3.12 -5.60 11.30
C ILE A 2 -3.95 -5.43 10.04
N PHE A 3 -3.57 -4.51 9.16
CA PHE A 3 -4.09 -4.56 7.80
C PHE A 3 -3.43 -5.79 7.18
N ASP A 4 -4.19 -6.89 7.08
CA ASP A 4 -3.81 -8.04 6.25
C ASP A 4 -3.90 -7.59 4.79
N PHE A 5 -2.90 -6.82 4.38
CA PHE A 5 -2.58 -6.69 2.98
C PHE A 5 -2.08 -8.05 2.49
N GLU A 6 -2.30 -8.31 1.22
CA GLU A 6 -1.73 -9.45 0.53
C GLU A 6 -1.02 -8.95 -0.73
N PRO A 7 0.06 -9.63 -1.19
CA PRO A 7 0.61 -9.35 -2.50
C PRO A 7 -0.47 -9.38 -3.59
N GLY A 8 -0.55 -8.31 -4.37
CA GLY A 8 -1.59 -8.11 -5.38
C GLY A 8 -2.64 -7.07 -5.01
N ASP A 9 -2.81 -6.77 -3.72
CA ASP A 9 -3.76 -5.76 -3.25
C ASP A 9 -3.48 -4.39 -3.85
N LYS A 10 -4.56 -3.71 -4.27
CA LYS A 10 -4.50 -2.31 -4.65
C LYS A 10 -4.71 -1.45 -3.41
N VAL A 11 -3.80 -0.51 -3.20
CA VAL A 11 -3.81 0.40 -2.07
C VAL A 11 -3.56 1.83 -2.54
N PHE A 12 -3.95 2.80 -1.74
CA PHE A 12 -3.49 4.18 -1.89
C PHE A 12 -3.04 4.73 -0.54
N ASN A 13 -2.16 5.73 -0.57
CA ASN A 13 -1.75 6.45 0.63
C ASN A 13 -2.59 7.73 0.77
N PRO A 14 -3.46 7.86 1.79
CA PRO A 14 -4.28 9.06 1.97
C PRO A 14 -3.47 10.34 2.21
N ALA A 15 -2.27 10.21 2.80
CA ALA A 15 -1.36 11.33 3.07
C ALA A 15 -0.51 11.70 1.84
N ASN A 16 -0.34 10.80 0.87
CA ASN A 16 0.44 11.03 -0.35
C ASN A 16 -0.38 10.61 -1.58
N LYS A 17 -1.44 11.38 -1.86
CA LYS A 17 -2.37 11.09 -2.96
C LYS A 17 -1.71 11.19 -4.34
N ASP A 18 -0.64 11.99 -4.44
CA ASP A 18 0.17 12.20 -5.64
C ASP A 18 0.87 10.91 -6.11
N TRP A 19 1.16 9.97 -5.21
CA TRP A 19 1.74 8.66 -5.57
C TRP A 19 0.81 7.83 -6.46
N GLY A 20 -0.49 8.12 -6.44
CA GLY A 20 -1.51 7.38 -7.17
C GLY A 20 -1.84 6.05 -6.52
N ILE A 21 -2.44 5.14 -7.30
CA ILE A 21 -2.74 3.79 -6.83
C ILE A 21 -1.45 2.98 -6.83
N GLY A 22 -1.26 2.19 -5.79
CA GLY A 22 -0.16 1.25 -5.68
C GLY A 22 -0.62 -0.18 -5.56
N GLN A 23 0.23 -1.11 -5.98
CA GLN A 23 0.02 -2.54 -5.78
C GLN A 23 1.02 -3.08 -4.75
N VAL A 24 0.53 -3.80 -3.75
CA VAL A 24 1.36 -4.49 -2.76
C VAL A 24 2.14 -5.60 -3.46
N GLN A 25 3.47 -5.61 -3.31
CA GLN A 25 4.35 -6.63 -3.86
C GLN A 25 4.80 -7.65 -2.81
N SER A 26 5.03 -7.21 -1.58
CA SER A 26 5.47 -8.08 -0.48
C SER A 26 5.23 -7.44 0.87
N ILE A 27 5.14 -8.27 1.91
CA ILE A 27 4.94 -7.85 3.29
C ILE A 27 5.93 -8.62 4.15
N ILE A 28 6.83 -7.90 4.81
CA ILE A 28 7.91 -8.51 5.59
C ILE A 28 8.03 -7.73 6.89
N LYS A 29 7.75 -8.39 8.02
CA LYS A 29 7.93 -7.83 9.38
C LYS A 29 7.31 -6.42 9.57
N GLY A 30 6.05 -6.24 9.18
CA GLY A 30 5.35 -4.95 9.30
C GLY A 30 5.76 -3.89 8.28
N LYS A 31 6.60 -4.24 7.30
CA LYS A 31 6.89 -3.37 6.15
C LYS A 31 6.17 -3.90 4.92
N VAL A 32 5.46 -3.02 4.25
CA VAL A 32 4.71 -3.29 3.03
C VAL A 32 5.46 -2.66 1.86
N THR A 33 5.91 -3.49 0.91
CA THR A 33 6.47 -2.98 -0.34
C THR A 33 5.33 -2.77 -1.32
N VAL A 34 5.17 -1.54 -1.79
CA VAL A 34 4.12 -1.15 -2.74
C VAL A 34 4.77 -0.53 -3.96
N ASN A 35 4.31 -0.91 -5.16
CA ASN A 35 4.68 -0.20 -6.39
C ASN A 35 3.56 0.76 -6.77
N PHE A 36 3.80 2.06 -6.59
CA PHE A 36 2.86 3.14 -6.89
C PHE A 36 3.00 3.61 -8.34
N GLN A 37 1.89 3.98 -8.96
CA GLN A 37 1.85 4.45 -10.36
C GLN A 37 2.75 5.65 -10.64
N ASN A 38 2.77 6.64 -9.74
CA ASN A 38 3.47 7.92 -9.98
C ASN A 38 4.74 8.08 -9.15
N ALA A 39 4.93 7.24 -8.13
CA ALA A 39 6.07 7.33 -7.20
C ALA A 39 6.99 6.09 -7.25
N GLY A 40 6.65 5.10 -8.07
CA GLY A 40 7.39 3.85 -8.20
C GLY A 40 7.36 2.99 -6.92
N LYS A 41 8.40 2.17 -6.74
CA LYS A 41 8.50 1.26 -5.59
C LYS A 41 8.81 2.02 -4.31
N LYS A 42 7.99 1.80 -3.28
CA LYS A 42 8.16 2.32 -1.92
C LYS A 42 8.05 1.19 -0.90
N VAL A 43 8.88 1.25 0.13
CA VAL A 43 8.76 0.39 1.32
C VAL A 43 8.11 1.23 2.41
N ILE A 44 6.92 0.83 2.81
CA ILE A 44 6.06 1.53 3.76
C ILE A 44 6.14 0.81 5.10
N ASN A 45 6.38 1.55 6.18
CA ASN A 45 6.22 1.01 7.53
C ASN A 45 4.76 1.20 7.96
N SER A 46 4.01 0.10 8.13
CA SER A 46 2.57 0.15 8.44
C SER A 46 2.26 0.80 9.79
N ASP A 47 3.24 0.87 10.70
CA ASP A 47 3.06 1.49 12.01
C ASP A 47 3.06 3.02 11.96
N ASN A 48 3.70 3.60 10.93
CA ASN A 48 3.89 5.04 10.79
C ASN A 48 3.08 5.64 9.63
N VAL A 49 2.78 4.83 8.63
CA VAL A 49 2.15 5.28 7.39
C VAL A 49 0.93 4.42 7.11
N GLU A 50 -0.23 5.08 7.05
CA GLU A 50 -1.49 4.43 6.70
C GLU A 50 -1.56 4.15 5.19
N LEU A 51 -1.96 2.93 4.85
CA LEU A 51 -2.39 2.55 3.51
C LEU A 51 -3.86 2.14 3.59
N LYS A 52 -4.64 2.54 2.58
CA LYS A 52 -6.04 2.11 2.47
C LYS A 52 -6.20 1.19 1.27
N LYS A 53 -6.77 0.02 1.51
CA LYS A 53 -7.11 -0.95 0.46
C LYS A 53 -8.24 -0.38 -0.38
N ILE A 54 -8.11 -0.49 -1.70
CA ILE A 54 -9.18 -0.18 -2.64
C ILE A 54 -9.98 -1.47 -2.76
N ASN A 55 -11.08 -1.57 -2.01
CA ASN A 55 -12.04 -2.64 -2.25
C ASN A 55 -12.70 -2.35 -3.59
N ASP A 56 -12.40 -3.17 -4.59
CA ASP A 56 -13.22 -3.30 -5.79
C ASP A 56 -14.52 -4.00 -5.33
N SER A 57 -15.42 -3.25 -4.69
CA SER A 57 -16.77 -3.73 -4.42
C SER A 57 -17.45 -3.88 -5.78
N LYS A 58 -17.43 -5.09 -6.30
CA LYS A 58 -18.24 -5.53 -7.42
C LYS A 58 -19.35 -6.45 -6.92
#